data_AF-A0A7V8LKM4-F1
#
_entry.id   AF-A0A7V8LKM4-F1
#
_cell.length_a   1.000
_cell.length_b   1.000
_cell.length_c   1.000
_cell.angle_alpha   90.00
_cell.angle_beta   90.00
_cell.angle_gamma   90.00
#
_symmetry.space_group_name_H-M   'P 1'
#
loop_
_entity.id
_entity.type
_entity.pdbx_description
1 polymer ?
#
loop_
_entity_poly.entity_id
_entity_poly.type
_entity_poly.pdbx_seq_one_letter_code
_entity_poly.pdbx_strand_id
1 'polypeptide(L)'
;MRIDDVFAVELERDGDDPKAPTTLKDPVSVDLLEGGALHVVSKREYLVDGYQTFDSVIYPARRVRKIVLKMYTLAVLSGGHRKSHYVGLPATEVRGKILYFLGNDGVDPGRAGRFVDHLLARGDQDHFEYDMSGKHDYRFIVYS
;
A
#
# COMPACT_ATOMS: atom_id res chain seq x y z
N MET A 1 13.23 2.57 -8.06
CA MET A 1 12.26 3.21 -7.14
C MET A 1 11.19 2.19 -6.81
N ARG A 2 10.96 1.89 -5.53
CA ARG A 2 9.90 0.96 -5.13
C ARG A 2 8.53 1.59 -5.31
N ILE A 3 7.57 0.82 -5.79
CA ILE A 3 6.16 1.20 -5.86
C ILE A 3 5.42 0.39 -4.80
N ASP A 4 5.01 1.06 -3.74
CA ASP A 4 4.28 0.43 -2.65
C ASP A 4 2.81 0.21 -3.01
N ASP A 5 2.20 -0.79 -2.36
CA ASP A 5 0.77 -1.10 -2.44
C ASP A 5 0.25 -1.36 -3.86
N VAL A 6 1.05 -2.01 -4.71
CA VAL A 6 0.58 -2.49 -6.01
C VAL A 6 -0.43 -3.64 -5.81
N PHE A 7 -1.64 -3.45 -6.34
CA PHE A 7 -2.68 -4.49 -6.42
C PHE A 7 -2.47 -5.39 -7.63
N ALA A 8 -2.16 -4.80 -8.79
CA ALA A 8 -1.90 -5.57 -9.99
C ALA A 8 -0.95 -4.86 -10.95
N VAL A 9 -0.23 -5.64 -11.76
CA VAL A 9 0.49 -5.15 -12.93
C VAL A 9 -0.16 -5.76 -14.17
N GLU A 10 -0.67 -4.91 -15.05
CA GLU A 10 -1.19 -5.31 -16.35
C GLU A 10 -0.07 -5.16 -17.39
N LEU A 11 0.14 -6.25 -18.13
CA LEU A 11 1.19 -6.38 -19.11
C LEU A 11 0.59 -6.62 -20.51
N GLU A 12 1.22 -6.05 -21.51
CA GLU A 12 0.98 -6.41 -22.90
C GLU A 12 1.34 -7.88 -23.13
N ARG A 13 0.63 -8.49 -24.09
CA ARG A 13 0.94 -9.85 -24.55
C ARG A 13 2.38 -9.90 -25.05
N ASP A 14 3.08 -10.96 -24.69
CA ASP A 14 4.38 -11.23 -25.29
C ASP A 14 4.18 -11.84 -26.67
N GLY A 15 4.86 -11.28 -27.68
CA GLY A 15 4.86 -11.81 -29.03
C GLY A 15 5.69 -13.09 -29.14
N ASP A 16 6.72 -13.21 -28.29
CA ASP A 16 7.67 -14.33 -28.31
C ASP A 16 7.22 -15.49 -27.41
N ASP A 17 6.45 -15.19 -26.35
CA ASP A 17 5.84 -16.19 -25.46
C ASP A 17 4.34 -15.90 -25.23
N PRO A 18 3.45 -16.51 -26.05
CA PRO A 18 2.00 -16.35 -25.90
C PRO A 18 1.44 -16.83 -24.55
N LYS A 19 2.20 -17.64 -23.79
CA LYS A 19 1.80 -18.14 -22.48
C LYS A 19 2.24 -17.24 -21.33
N ALA A 20 3.05 -16.21 -21.60
CA ALA A 20 3.50 -15.28 -20.58
C ALA A 20 2.28 -14.59 -19.93
N PRO A 21 2.34 -14.34 -18.61
CA PRO A 21 1.24 -13.68 -17.91
C PRO A 21 1.03 -12.27 -18.47
N THR A 22 -0.24 -11.90 -18.58
CA THR A 22 -0.70 -10.55 -18.96
C THR A 22 -1.23 -9.75 -17.77
N THR A 23 -1.48 -10.43 -16.64
CA THR A 23 -1.87 -9.78 -15.40
C THR A 23 -1.18 -10.50 -14.24
N LEU A 24 -0.49 -9.73 -13.41
CA LEU A 24 0.09 -10.19 -12.16
C LEU A 24 -0.71 -9.57 -11.03
N LYS A 25 -1.30 -10.39 -10.16
CA LYS A 25 -2.11 -9.93 -9.03
C LYS A 25 -1.33 -10.04 -7.73
N ASP A 26 -1.56 -9.10 -6.84
CA ASP A 26 -1.00 -9.01 -5.49
C ASP A 26 0.51 -9.33 -5.44
N PRO A 27 1.34 -8.61 -6.23
CA PRO A 27 2.78 -8.77 -6.16
C PRO A 27 3.29 -8.42 -4.75
N VAL A 28 4.32 -9.12 -4.32
CA VAL A 28 5.01 -8.90 -3.04
C VAL A 28 5.84 -7.62 -3.09
N SER A 29 6.47 -7.35 -4.22
CA SER A 29 7.15 -6.09 -4.48
C SER A 29 7.16 -5.76 -5.96
N VAL A 30 7.15 -4.46 -6.24
CA VAL A 30 7.32 -3.91 -7.59
C VAL A 30 8.32 -2.77 -7.50
N ASP A 31 9.39 -2.87 -8.27
CA ASP A 31 10.43 -1.85 -8.36
C ASP A 31 10.52 -1.33 -9.79
N LEU A 32 10.37 -0.01 -9.94
CA LEU A 32 10.65 0.70 -11.18
C LEU A 32 12.16 0.87 -11.35
N LEU A 33 12.70 0.23 -12.38
CA LEU A 33 14.11 0.27 -12.74
C LEU A 33 14.41 1.42 -13.71
N GLU A 34 15.69 1.73 -13.89
CA GLU A 34 16.14 2.65 -14.94
C GLU A 34 15.67 2.16 -16.31
N GLY A 35 15.27 3.10 -17.17
CA GLY A 35 14.68 2.79 -18.48
C GLY A 35 13.21 2.34 -18.43
N GLY A 36 12.55 2.39 -17.26
CA GLY A 36 11.11 2.17 -17.11
C GLY A 36 10.68 0.70 -17.02
N ALA A 37 11.63 -0.23 -16.92
CA ALA A 37 11.34 -1.64 -16.68
C ALA A 37 10.81 -1.84 -15.25
N LEU A 38 10.05 -2.92 -15.06
CA LEU A 38 9.55 -3.31 -13.74
C LEU A 38 10.18 -4.61 -13.29
N HIS A 39 10.81 -4.60 -12.12
CA HIS A 39 11.13 -5.83 -11.40
C HIS A 39 9.94 -6.17 -10.49
N VAL A 40 9.34 -7.34 -10.71
CA VAL A 40 8.17 -7.80 -9.98
C VAL A 40 8.51 -9.09 -9.25
N VAL A 41 8.24 -9.11 -7.94
CA VAL A 41 8.32 -10.31 -7.12
C VAL A 41 6.90 -10.75 -6.76
N SER A 42 6.54 -11.99 -7.06
CA SER A 42 5.21 -12.56 -6.81
C SER A 42 5.32 -13.87 -6.04
N LYS A 43 4.29 -14.21 -5.25
CA LYS A 43 4.23 -15.52 -4.58
C LYS A 43 3.91 -16.61 -5.60
N ARG A 44 4.57 -17.77 -5.49
CA ARG A 44 4.08 -18.98 -6.15
C ARG A 44 2.87 -19.52 -5.42
N GLU A 45 1.94 -20.11 -6.17
CA GLU A 45 0.72 -20.72 -5.61
C GLU A 45 1.04 -21.94 -4.74
N TYR A 46 2.14 -22.65 -5.00
CA TYR A 46 2.53 -23.84 -4.26
C TYR A 46 3.72 -23.58 -3.32
N LEU A 47 3.68 -24.24 -2.17
CA LEU A 47 4.79 -24.33 -1.23
C LEU A 47 5.77 -25.39 -1.71
N VAL A 48 7.06 -25.17 -1.48
CA VAL A 48 8.12 -26.17 -1.70
C VAL A 48 8.66 -26.53 -0.33
N ASP A 49 8.55 -27.79 0.06
CA ASP A 49 8.97 -28.30 1.38
C ASP A 49 8.39 -27.51 2.58
N GLY A 50 7.17 -26.99 2.42
CA GLY A 50 6.51 -26.15 3.43
C GLY A 50 6.94 -24.68 3.44
N TYR A 51 7.87 -24.28 2.57
CA TYR A 51 8.33 -22.90 2.44
C TYR A 51 7.59 -22.16 1.32
N GLN A 52 7.23 -20.90 1.59
CA GLN A 52 6.69 -20.00 0.58
C GLN A 52 7.80 -19.66 -0.42
N THR A 53 7.55 -19.94 -1.70
CA THR A 53 8.46 -19.60 -2.78
C THR A 53 7.95 -18.40 -3.59
N PHE A 54 8.87 -17.75 -4.30
CA PHE A 54 8.63 -16.50 -5.00
C PHE A 54 9.19 -16.57 -6.42
N ASP A 55 8.46 -16.00 -7.36
CA ASP A 55 8.97 -15.67 -8.68
C ASP A 55 9.47 -14.24 -8.68
N SER A 56 10.62 -14.03 -9.32
CA SER A 56 11.25 -12.72 -9.48
C SER A 56 11.54 -12.52 -10.96
N VAL A 57 10.79 -11.62 -11.61
CA VAL A 57 10.82 -11.41 -13.06
C VAL A 57 10.99 -9.94 -13.37
N ILE A 58 11.80 -9.62 -14.38
CA ILE A 58 11.95 -8.26 -14.90
C ILE A 58 11.16 -8.16 -16.20
N TYR A 59 10.16 -7.28 -16.20
CA TYR A 59 9.35 -6.97 -17.39
C TYR A 59 9.89 -5.70 -18.05
N PRO A 60 10.18 -5.72 -19.36
CA PRO A 60 10.64 -4.54 -20.07
C PRO A 60 9.54 -3.47 -20.14
N ALA A 61 9.92 -2.20 -20.14
CA ALA A 61 8.99 -1.05 -20.12
C ALA A 61 7.89 -1.15 -21.19
N ARG A 62 8.25 -1.60 -22.40
CA ARG A 62 7.31 -1.79 -23.53
C ARG A 62 6.16 -2.76 -23.24
N ARG A 63 6.34 -3.67 -22.29
CA ARG A 63 5.30 -4.63 -21.89
C ARG A 63 4.43 -4.10 -20.76
N VAL A 64 4.81 -3.02 -20.08
CA VAL A 64 4.05 -2.49 -18.94
C VAL A 64 2.92 -1.61 -19.46
N ARG A 65 1.69 -2.10 -19.36
CA ARG A 65 0.52 -1.34 -19.78
C ARG A 65 0.00 -0.46 -18.66
N LYS A 66 -0.13 -1.02 -17.45
CA LYS A 66 -0.69 -0.32 -16.29
C LYS A 66 -0.22 -0.93 -14.98
N ILE A 67 -0.01 -0.07 -13.99
CA ILE A 67 0.19 -0.46 -12.60
C ILE A 67 -1.08 -0.04 -11.84
N VAL A 68 -1.76 -1.00 -11.22
CA VAL A 68 -2.96 -0.80 -10.44
C VAL A 68 -2.57 -0.78 -8.97
N LEU A 69 -2.81 0.32 -8.29
CA LEU A 69 -2.56 0.45 -6.85
C LEU A 69 -3.76 -0.07 -6.06
N LYS A 70 -3.49 -0.58 -4.86
CA LYS A 70 -4.51 -0.86 -3.85
C LYS A 70 -5.14 0.47 -3.44
N MET A 71 -6.46 0.46 -3.40
CA MET A 71 -7.25 1.61 -2.97
C MET A 71 -7.81 1.32 -1.59
N TYR A 72 -7.80 2.35 -0.76
CA TYR A 72 -8.19 2.26 0.63
C TYR A 72 -9.33 3.23 0.92
N THR A 73 -10.11 2.86 1.92
CA THR A 73 -11.03 3.73 2.62
C THR A 73 -10.42 4.09 3.96
N LEU A 74 -10.40 5.38 4.28
CA LEU A 74 -9.94 5.93 5.55
C LEU A 74 -11.12 6.55 6.30
N ALA A 75 -11.47 6.00 7.46
CA ALA A 75 -12.37 6.66 8.41
C ALA A 75 -11.57 7.19 9.60
N VAL A 76 -11.85 8.45 9.97
CA VAL A 76 -11.23 9.13 11.11
C VAL A 76 -12.31 9.42 12.15
N LEU A 77 -12.15 8.88 13.34
CA LEU A 77 -13.00 9.11 14.49
C LEU A 77 -12.24 9.97 15.50
N SER A 78 -12.94 10.88 16.19
CA SER A 78 -12.38 11.61 17.32
C SER A 78 -13.43 11.83 18.40
N GLY A 79 -13.07 11.54 19.66
CA GLY A 79 -14.02 11.59 20.78
C GLY A 79 -15.25 10.69 20.58
N GLY A 80 -15.07 9.54 19.90
CA GLY A 80 -16.17 8.61 19.56
C GLY A 80 -17.04 9.01 18.35
N HIS A 81 -16.84 10.18 17.75
CA HIS A 81 -17.63 10.66 16.60
C HIS A 81 -16.84 10.61 15.29
N ARG A 82 -17.52 10.35 14.16
CA ARG A 82 -16.90 10.37 12.82
C ARG A 82 -16.52 11.80 12.46
N LYS A 83 -15.21 12.06 12.40
CA LYS A 83 -14.63 13.35 12.02
C LYS A 83 -14.49 13.48 10.51
N SER A 84 -14.05 12.41 9.83
CA SER A 84 -13.88 12.41 8.36
C SER A 84 -13.95 11.00 7.78
N HIS A 85 -14.26 10.92 6.49
CA HIS A 85 -14.35 9.66 5.74
C HIS A 85 -13.92 9.90 4.30
N TYR A 86 -12.94 9.14 3.83
CA TYR A 86 -12.37 9.26 2.49
C TYR A 86 -12.33 7.89 1.83
N VAL A 87 -12.67 7.81 0.55
CA VAL A 87 -12.79 6.55 -0.21
C VAL A 87 -11.92 6.61 -1.45
N GLY A 88 -11.34 5.49 -1.84
CA GLY A 88 -10.58 5.36 -3.09
C GLY A 88 -9.19 6.02 -3.03
N LEU A 89 -8.58 6.07 -1.84
CA LEU A 89 -7.27 6.67 -1.64
C LEU A 89 -6.16 5.64 -1.86
N PRO A 90 -5.08 5.96 -2.61
CA PRO A 90 -3.85 5.19 -2.52
C PRO A 90 -3.21 5.37 -1.14
N ALA A 91 -2.34 4.44 -0.73
CA ALA A 91 -1.70 4.46 0.58
C ALA A 91 -0.90 5.74 0.88
N THR A 92 -0.29 6.35 -0.13
CA THR A 92 0.41 7.64 -0.01
C THR A 92 -0.53 8.77 0.43
N GLU A 93 -1.75 8.79 -0.09
CA GLU A 93 -2.77 9.78 0.31
C GLU A 93 -3.34 9.47 1.69
N VAL A 94 -3.59 8.19 2.02
CA VAL A 94 -3.97 7.79 3.39
C VAL A 94 -2.92 8.29 4.39
N ARG A 95 -1.63 8.05 4.10
CA ARG A 95 -0.52 8.55 4.92
C ARG A 95 -0.56 10.06 5.06
N GLY A 96 -0.72 10.79 3.96
CA GLY A 96 -0.82 12.25 3.99
C GLY A 96 -1.97 12.76 4.86
N LYS A 97 -3.15 12.14 4.78
CA LYS A 97 -4.32 12.54 5.59
C LYS A 97 -4.11 12.28 7.08
N ILE A 98 -3.61 11.12 7.46
CA ILE A 98 -3.37 10.80 8.87
C ILE A 98 -2.29 11.72 9.46
N LEU A 99 -1.18 11.89 8.74
CA LEU A 99 -0.10 12.80 9.16
C LEU A 99 -0.59 14.25 9.29
N TYR A 100 -1.52 14.69 8.45
CA TYR A 100 -2.13 16.01 8.58
C TYR A 100 -2.92 16.16 9.89
N PHE A 101 -3.76 15.18 10.26
CA PHE A 101 -4.50 15.23 11.53
C PHE A 101 -3.56 15.25 12.73
N LEU A 102 -2.57 14.36 12.75
CA LEU A 102 -1.63 14.23 13.86
C LEU A 102 -0.67 15.44 13.93
N GLY A 103 -0.20 15.93 12.78
CA GLY A 103 0.72 17.07 12.70
C GLY A 103 0.07 18.39 13.14
N ASN A 104 -1.21 18.61 12.83
CA ASN A 104 -1.96 19.77 13.32
C ASN A 104 -2.04 19.80 14.86
N ASP A 105 -2.02 18.63 15.50
CA ASP A 105 -2.09 18.50 16.95
C ASP A 105 -0.68 18.40 17.60
N GLY A 106 0.37 18.72 16.84
CA GLY A 106 1.75 18.81 17.33
C GLY A 106 2.43 17.46 17.57
N VAL A 107 1.89 16.37 17.04
CA VAL A 107 2.49 15.03 17.17
C VAL A 107 3.82 14.98 16.41
N ASP A 108 4.83 14.37 17.04
CA ASP A 108 6.13 14.12 16.42
C ASP A 108 5.97 13.38 15.07
N PRO A 109 6.49 13.93 13.95
CA PRO A 109 6.35 13.33 12.62
C PRO A 109 6.92 11.91 12.53
N GLY A 110 8.00 11.60 13.24
CA GLY A 110 8.60 10.27 13.26
C GLY A 110 7.69 9.24 13.92
N ARG A 111 7.06 9.60 15.04
CA ARG A 111 6.07 8.78 15.73
C ARG A 111 4.80 8.60 14.89
N ALA A 112 4.29 9.67 14.30
CA ALA A 112 3.12 9.63 13.42
C ALA A 112 3.38 8.74 12.18
N GLY A 113 4.58 8.86 11.57
CA GLY A 113 4.99 8.03 10.44
C GLY A 113 4.97 6.54 10.77
N ARG A 114 5.63 6.13 11.87
CA ARG A 114 5.65 4.72 12.30
C ARG A 114 4.26 4.14 12.56
N PHE A 115 3.37 4.93 13.15
CA PHE A 115 1.97 4.51 13.36
C PHE A 115 1.25 4.27 12.03
N VAL A 116 1.38 5.20 11.07
CA VAL A 116 0.76 5.06 9.76
C VAL A 116 1.30 3.85 9.01
N ASP A 117 2.61 3.63 9.05
CA ASP A 117 3.26 2.49 8.39
C ASP A 117 2.71 1.17 8.93
N HIS A 118 2.54 1.07 10.25
CA HIS A 118 1.96 -0.09 10.91
C HIS A 118 0.47 -0.27 10.57
N LEU A 119 -0.31 0.80 10.56
CA LEU A 119 -1.73 0.79 10.19
C LEU A 119 -1.93 0.30 8.75
N LEU A 120 -1.16 0.84 7.80
CA LEU A 120 -1.21 0.45 6.38
C LEU A 120 -0.73 -0.99 6.17
N ALA A 121 0.28 -1.44 6.90
CA ALA A 121 0.79 -2.80 6.81
C ALA A 121 -0.22 -3.86 7.28
N ARG A 122 -1.07 -3.53 8.26
CA ARG A 122 -2.12 -4.43 8.76
C ARG A 122 -3.41 -4.36 7.96
N GLY A 123 -3.69 -3.22 7.30
CA GLY A 123 -4.93 -3.01 6.56
C GLY A 123 -6.17 -3.14 7.45
N ASP A 124 -6.07 -2.64 8.68
CA ASP A 124 -7.10 -2.78 9.70
C ASP A 124 -7.29 -1.44 10.44
N GLN A 125 -8.11 -1.45 11.46
CA GLN A 125 -8.26 -0.38 12.41
C GLN A 125 -7.10 -0.31 13.40
N ASP A 126 -6.58 0.90 13.62
CA ASP A 126 -5.67 1.17 14.73
C ASP A 126 -6.00 2.50 15.42
N HIS A 127 -5.46 2.66 16.61
CA HIS A 127 -5.79 3.73 17.54
C HIS A 127 -4.52 4.51 17.88
N PHE A 128 -4.58 5.83 17.73
CA PHE A 128 -3.47 6.71 18.10
C PHE A 128 -3.84 7.54 19.33
N GLU A 129 -3.35 7.12 20.48
CA GLU A 129 -3.44 7.91 21.72
C GLU A 129 -2.24 8.85 21.86
N TYR A 130 -2.51 10.15 21.94
CA TYR A 130 -1.52 11.17 22.23
C TYR A 130 -1.96 12.00 23.43
N ASP A 131 -1.27 11.81 24.57
CA ASP A 131 -1.58 12.54 25.80
C ASP A 131 -0.98 13.94 25.77
N MET A 132 -1.81 14.90 25.39
CA MET A 132 -1.72 16.28 25.83
C MET A 132 -3.10 16.64 26.40
N SER A 133 -3.39 16.23 27.63
CA SER A 133 -4.60 16.64 28.39
C SER A 133 -5.95 16.21 27.81
N GLY A 134 -6.00 15.11 27.04
CA GLY A 134 -7.25 14.46 26.62
C GLY A 134 -8.05 15.16 25.51
N LYS A 135 -7.46 16.11 24.76
CA LYS A 135 -8.21 16.90 23.75
C LYS A 135 -8.35 16.24 22.38
N HIS A 136 -7.49 15.29 22.01
CA HIS A 136 -7.46 14.72 20.65
C HIS A 136 -7.17 13.22 20.66
N ASP A 137 -8.19 12.44 21.02
CA ASP A 137 -8.23 10.99 20.80
C ASP A 137 -8.63 10.72 19.34
N TYR A 138 -7.79 10.01 18.56
CA TYR A 138 -8.09 9.62 17.18
C TYR A 138 -8.04 8.12 16.97
N ARG A 139 -9.11 7.59 16.40
CA ARG A 139 -9.15 6.23 15.86
C ARG A 139 -9.19 6.28 14.33
N PHE A 140 -8.23 5.60 13.72
CA PHE A 140 -8.07 5.54 12.27
C PHE A 140 -8.43 4.13 11.81
N ILE A 141 -9.39 4.04 10.89
CA ILE A 141 -9.81 2.77 10.32
C ILE A 141 -9.42 2.79 8.85
N VAL A 142 -8.53 1.87 8.46
CA VAL A 142 -8.12 1.67 7.06
C VAL A 142 -8.58 0.31 6.61
N TYR A 143 -9.26 0.26 5.47
CA TYR A 143 -9.68 -1.00 4.84
C TYR A 143 -9.70 -0.84 3.32
N SER A 144 -9.37 -1.92 2.62
CA SER A 144 -9.32 -2.02 1.15
C SER A 144 -10.58 -2.64 0.59
#